data_AF-A0A1H8P137-F1
#
_entry.id   AF-A0A1H8P137-F1
#
_cell.length_a   1.000
_cell.length_b   1.000
_cell.length_c   1.000
_cell.angle_alpha   90.00
_cell.angle_beta   90.00
_cell.angle_gamma   90.00
#
_symmetry.space_group_name_H-M   'P 1'
#
loop_
_entity.id
_entity.type
_entity.pdbx_description
1 polymer ?
#
loop_
_entity_poly.entity_id
_entity_poly.type
_entity_poly.pdbx_seq_one_letter_code
_entity_poly.pdbx_strand_id
1 'polypeptide(L)'
;MKVRIAALAIALQVLLVHVALASAADSLEQRADQKFEANRKTEVTVRYHHANTAVTFKDQFIPIRFLFGRSTDQINWNNHTKTASVLRNGKQLILATKSFNPSKKQVVWPHEWFVFKDGTNYVNVMYLNQIFDRYGKYEADSEEQKWAQKLGFLGITYIDSIYGGKDGIQHVFVMFDEQA
;
A
#
# COMPACT_ATOMS: atom_id res chain seq x y z
N MET A 1 76.67 -10.88 12.41
CA MET A 1 75.76 -9.71 12.53
C MET A 1 74.78 -10.01 13.68
N LYS A 2 75.05 -9.67 14.95
CA LYS A 2 74.87 -8.36 15.65
C LYS A 2 73.54 -7.67 15.27
N VAL A 3 72.44 -7.99 15.95
CA VAL A 3 71.86 -7.40 17.18
C VAL A 3 70.81 -6.31 16.89
N ARG A 4 69.58 -6.66 17.27
CA ARG A 4 68.32 -5.93 17.56
C ARG A 4 68.42 -4.42 17.85
N ILE A 5 67.47 -3.62 17.34
CA ILE A 5 66.74 -2.59 18.12
C ILE A 5 65.29 -2.48 17.59
N ALA A 6 64.35 -2.53 18.54
CA ALA A 6 62.93 -2.35 18.38
C ALA A 6 62.52 -0.87 18.47
N ALA A 7 61.40 -0.49 17.85
CA ALA A 7 60.53 0.56 18.39
C ALA A 7 59.09 0.33 17.93
N LEU A 8 58.26 0.02 18.92
CA LEU A 8 56.88 -0.43 18.86
C LEU A 8 55.95 0.79 18.99
N ALA A 9 54.95 0.83 18.11
CA ALA A 9 53.60 1.37 18.25
C ALA A 9 53.29 2.46 19.29
N ILE A 10 52.84 3.63 18.82
CA ILE A 10 51.62 4.28 19.35
C ILE A 10 50.88 4.90 18.14
N ALA A 11 50.07 4.10 17.45
CA ALA A 11 49.03 4.63 16.56
C ALA A 11 47.79 4.90 17.44
N LEU A 12 47.62 6.16 17.81
CA LEU A 12 46.47 6.67 18.55
C LEU A 12 45.23 6.56 17.64
N GLN A 13 44.53 5.41 17.70
CA GLN A 13 43.24 5.25 17.03
C GLN A 13 42.19 6.05 17.79
N VAL A 14 41.87 7.23 17.27
CA VAL A 14 40.63 7.94 17.62
C VAL A 14 39.48 7.11 17.05
N LEU A 15 38.90 6.25 17.88
CA LEU A 15 37.65 5.56 17.58
C LEU A 15 36.52 6.59 17.67
N LEU A 16 36.31 7.32 16.57
CA LEU A 16 35.08 8.10 16.36
C LEU A 16 33.93 7.11 16.19
N VAL A 17 33.29 6.76 17.31
CA VAL A 17 32.01 6.07 17.34
C VAL A 17 30.99 7.01 16.68
N HIS A 18 30.84 6.90 15.37
CA HIS A 18 29.69 7.46 14.67
C HIS A 18 28.49 6.61 15.07
N VAL A 19 27.80 7.02 16.13
CA VAL A 19 26.43 6.57 16.39
C VAL A 19 25.60 7.14 15.25
N ALA A 20 25.44 6.36 14.19
CA ALA A 20 24.42 6.63 13.19
C ALA A 20 23.07 6.44 13.90
N LEU A 21 22.47 7.54 14.33
CA LEU A 21 21.03 7.59 14.59
C LEU A 21 20.38 7.34 13.24
N ALA A 22 20.05 6.07 12.96
CA ALA A 22 19.11 5.75 11.91
C ALA A 22 17.80 6.43 12.32
N SER A 23 17.49 7.58 11.70
CA SER A 23 16.14 8.09 11.72
C SER A 23 15.27 6.97 11.17
N ALA A 24 14.37 6.42 11.98
CA ALA A 24 13.37 5.50 11.48
C ALA A 24 12.68 6.21 10.32
N ALA A 25 12.79 5.66 9.11
CA ALA A 25 12.00 6.16 8.00
C ALA A 25 10.53 6.02 8.42
N ASP A 26 9.71 7.03 8.10
CA ASP A 26 8.26 6.96 8.32
C ASP A 26 7.71 5.65 7.69
N SER A 27 6.58 5.15 8.16
CA SER A 27 5.91 4.02 7.50
C SER A 27 5.12 4.49 6.27
N LEU A 28 4.74 3.57 5.38
CA LEU A 28 3.86 3.87 4.25
C LEU A 28 2.54 4.53 4.71
N GLU A 29 1.97 4.06 5.80
CA GLU A 29 0.76 4.61 6.40
C GLU A 29 0.97 6.07 6.82
N GLN A 30 2.06 6.34 7.53
CA GLN A 30 2.40 7.69 7.96
C GLN A 30 2.59 8.63 6.77
N ARG A 31 3.30 8.19 5.73
CA ARG A 31 3.47 8.97 4.50
C ARG A 31 2.14 9.24 3.81
N ALA A 32 1.26 8.25 3.73
CA ALA A 32 -0.05 8.41 3.12
C ALA A 32 -0.94 9.36 3.94
N ASP A 33 -0.96 9.23 5.27
CA ASP A 33 -1.75 10.09 6.16
C ASP A 33 -1.23 11.54 6.19
N GLN A 34 0.08 11.75 5.98
CA GLN A 34 0.67 13.09 5.80
C GLN A 34 0.30 13.70 4.43
N LYS A 35 0.28 12.88 3.38
CA LYS A 35 0.01 13.32 2.00
C LYS A 35 -1.48 13.60 1.76
N PHE A 36 -2.35 12.81 2.38
CA PHE A 36 -3.79 12.85 2.16
C PHE A 36 -4.50 13.20 3.47
N GLU A 37 -5.23 14.31 3.47
CA GLU A 37 -6.02 14.70 4.64
C GLU A 37 -7.14 13.68 4.93
N ALA A 38 -7.15 13.19 6.16
CA ALA A 38 -8.20 12.29 6.64
C ALA A 38 -9.60 12.95 6.57
N ASN A 39 -10.63 12.12 6.45
CA ASN A 39 -12.05 12.50 6.51
C ASN A 39 -12.54 13.47 5.41
N ARG A 40 -11.80 13.64 4.32
CA ARG A 40 -12.30 14.34 3.14
C ARG A 40 -13.33 13.49 2.38
N LYS A 41 -14.33 14.16 1.81
CA LYS A 41 -15.20 13.55 0.79
C LYS A 41 -14.33 13.08 -0.35
N THR A 42 -14.49 11.82 -0.73
CA THR A 42 -13.65 11.20 -1.75
C THR A 42 -14.54 10.71 -2.88
N GLU A 43 -14.35 11.28 -4.07
CA GLU A 43 -14.96 10.74 -5.27
C GLU A 43 -14.02 9.76 -5.93
N VAL A 44 -14.49 8.53 -6.09
CA VAL A 44 -13.70 7.48 -6.74
C VAL A 44 -14.30 7.17 -8.10
N THR A 45 -13.48 7.42 -9.11
CA THR A 45 -13.73 6.98 -10.48
C THR A 45 -12.88 5.75 -10.75
N VAL A 46 -13.53 4.62 -10.93
CA VAL A 46 -12.86 3.40 -11.39
C VAL A 46 -13.03 3.29 -12.89
N ARG A 47 -11.92 3.18 -13.61
CA ARG A 47 -11.92 2.98 -15.06
C ARG A 47 -11.48 1.57 -15.38
N TYR A 48 -12.35 0.88 -16.11
CA TYR A 48 -12.07 -0.40 -16.73
C TYR A 48 -12.21 -0.19 -18.24
N HIS A 49 -11.11 -0.20 -19.00
CA HIS A 49 -11.12 0.11 -20.43
C HIS A 49 -11.83 1.46 -20.76
N HIS A 50 -12.86 1.41 -21.63
CA HIS A 50 -13.70 2.54 -22.05
C HIS A 50 -14.89 2.81 -21.09
N ALA A 51 -15.07 1.99 -20.05
CA ALA A 51 -16.16 2.15 -19.10
C ALA A 51 -15.66 2.87 -17.84
N ASN A 52 -16.24 4.03 -17.57
CA ASN A 52 -16.00 4.78 -16.35
C ASN A 52 -17.20 4.58 -15.40
N THR A 53 -16.92 4.19 -14.16
CA THR A 53 -17.91 4.24 -13.08
C THR A 53 -17.39 5.18 -12.01
N ALA A 54 -18.11 6.27 -11.79
CA ALA A 54 -17.78 7.27 -10.77
C ALA A 54 -18.84 7.24 -9.67
N VAL A 55 -18.40 7.19 -8.41
CA VAL A 55 -19.26 7.29 -7.23
C VAL A 55 -18.56 8.13 -6.18
N THR A 56 -19.31 9.05 -5.57
CA THR A 56 -18.83 9.86 -4.45
C THR A 56 -19.09 9.15 -3.12
N PHE A 57 -18.05 9.04 -2.30
CA PHE A 57 -18.11 8.51 -0.94
C PHE A 57 -17.83 9.62 0.08
N LYS A 58 -18.36 9.44 1.29
CA LYS A 58 -18.21 10.44 2.37
C LYS A 58 -16.79 10.53 2.93
N ASP A 59 -16.03 9.44 2.81
CA ASP A 59 -14.68 9.27 3.36
C ASP A 59 -13.79 8.52 2.35
N GLN A 60 -12.54 8.26 2.74
CA GLN A 60 -11.54 7.53 1.95
C GLN A 60 -11.74 6.00 1.93
N PHE A 61 -12.75 5.48 2.63
CA PHE A 61 -13.01 4.05 2.74
C PHE A 61 -14.04 3.62 1.70
N ILE A 62 -13.57 2.83 0.73
CA ILE A 62 -14.32 2.47 -0.47
C ILE A 62 -14.68 0.98 -0.42
N PRO A 63 -15.92 0.58 -0.72
CA PRO A 63 -16.30 -0.83 -0.73
C PRO A 63 -15.38 -1.65 -1.65
N ILE A 64 -14.85 -2.77 -1.17
CA ILE A 64 -13.97 -3.62 -1.98
C ILE A 64 -14.65 -4.11 -3.27
N ARG A 65 -15.97 -4.34 -3.23
CA ARG A 65 -16.75 -4.75 -4.40
C ARG A 65 -16.86 -3.64 -5.44
N PHE A 66 -16.84 -2.38 -5.02
CA PHE A 66 -16.84 -1.25 -5.96
C PHE A 66 -15.48 -1.14 -6.66
N LEU A 67 -14.37 -1.27 -5.92
CA LEU A 67 -13.02 -1.17 -6.48
C LEU A 67 -12.62 -2.37 -7.34
N PHE A 68 -12.92 -3.59 -6.88
CA PHE A 68 -12.37 -4.81 -7.47
C PHE A 68 -13.41 -5.70 -8.15
N GLY A 69 -14.70 -5.39 -8.02
CA GLY A 69 -15.78 -6.30 -8.43
C GLY A 69 -15.81 -6.62 -9.91
N ARG A 70 -15.23 -5.77 -10.78
CA ARG A 70 -15.14 -6.02 -12.22
C ARG A 70 -13.77 -6.50 -12.69
N SER A 71 -12.71 -6.31 -11.90
CA SER A 71 -11.34 -6.71 -12.27
C SER A 71 -10.92 -8.06 -11.69
N THR A 72 -11.74 -8.70 -10.85
CA THR A 72 -11.35 -9.88 -10.08
C THR A 72 -12.31 -11.04 -10.30
N ASP A 73 -11.79 -12.26 -10.17
CA ASP A 73 -12.53 -13.50 -10.44
C ASP A 73 -13.62 -13.70 -9.39
N GLN A 74 -13.31 -13.39 -8.13
CA GLN A 74 -14.21 -13.63 -7.02
C GLN A 74 -13.93 -12.72 -5.82
N ILE A 75 -14.99 -12.23 -5.18
CA ILE A 75 -14.93 -11.55 -3.89
C ILE A 75 -15.86 -12.23 -2.89
N ASN A 76 -15.27 -12.81 -1.85
CA ASN A 76 -15.98 -13.58 -0.82
C ASN A 76 -15.80 -12.99 0.58
N TRP A 77 -16.78 -13.26 1.43
CA TRP A 77 -16.70 -13.09 2.87
C TRP A 77 -16.84 -14.45 3.54
N ASN A 78 -15.89 -14.80 4.40
CA ASN A 78 -15.99 -15.97 5.27
C ASN A 78 -16.35 -15.51 6.68
N ASN A 79 -17.59 -15.79 7.09
CA ASN A 79 -18.11 -15.38 8.39
C ASN A 79 -17.49 -16.15 9.57
N HIS A 80 -16.97 -17.36 9.34
CA HIS A 80 -16.34 -18.17 10.37
C HIS A 80 -14.95 -17.63 10.72
N THR A 81 -14.13 -17.37 9.71
CA THR A 81 -12.76 -16.84 9.88
C THR A 81 -12.72 -15.32 10.00
N LYS A 82 -13.84 -14.62 9.72
CA LYS A 82 -13.93 -13.16 9.64
C LYS A 82 -12.91 -12.57 8.66
N THR A 83 -12.85 -13.19 7.48
CA THR A 83 -11.93 -12.78 6.40
C THR A 83 -12.69 -12.47 5.13
N ALA A 84 -12.36 -11.35 4.50
CA ALA A 84 -12.72 -11.13 3.10
C ALA A 84 -11.57 -11.60 2.19
N SER A 85 -11.90 -12.14 1.03
CA SER A 85 -10.90 -12.52 0.03
C SER A 85 -11.25 -11.96 -1.34
N VAL A 86 -10.26 -11.43 -2.04
CA VAL A 86 -10.35 -10.98 -3.43
C VAL A 86 -9.41 -11.87 -4.25
N LEU A 87 -9.98 -12.72 -5.11
CA LEU A 87 -9.27 -13.68 -5.95
C LEU A 87 -9.08 -13.08 -7.35
N ARG A 88 -7.84 -13.10 -7.84
CA ARG A 88 -7.53 -12.77 -9.22
C ARG A 88 -6.36 -13.62 -9.71
N ASN A 89 -6.51 -14.30 -10.84
CA ASN A 89 -5.47 -15.09 -11.49
C ASN A 89 -4.81 -16.12 -10.52
N GLY A 90 -5.62 -16.77 -9.69
CA GLY A 90 -5.16 -17.78 -8.73
C GLY A 90 -4.37 -17.25 -7.52
N LYS A 91 -4.26 -15.93 -7.35
CA LYS A 91 -3.73 -15.26 -6.16
C LYS A 91 -4.84 -14.55 -5.40
N GLN A 92 -4.71 -14.46 -4.08
CA GLN A 92 -5.74 -13.90 -3.22
C GLN A 92 -5.20 -12.77 -2.34
N LEU A 93 -5.95 -11.68 -2.28
CA LEU A 93 -5.82 -10.67 -1.25
C LEU A 93 -6.75 -11.02 -0.11
N ILE A 94 -6.25 -10.99 1.12
CA ILE A 94 -6.99 -11.35 2.32
C ILE A 94 -7.10 -10.15 3.24
N LEU A 95 -8.32 -9.77 3.62
CA LEU A 95 -8.61 -8.78 4.64
C LEU A 95 -9.08 -9.54 5.88
N ALA A 96 -8.24 -9.64 6.90
CA ALA A 96 -8.51 -10.45 8.09
C ALA A 96 -8.68 -9.57 9.33
N THR A 97 -9.81 -9.66 10.02
CA THR A 97 -10.06 -8.89 11.25
C THR A 97 -9.34 -9.47 12.48
N LYS A 98 -8.57 -10.54 12.30
CA LYS A 98 -7.83 -11.28 13.32
C LYS A 98 -6.56 -11.84 12.68
N SER A 99 -5.62 -12.29 13.51
CA SER A 99 -4.40 -12.97 13.04
C SER A 99 -4.74 -14.06 12.03
N PHE A 100 -4.08 -14.02 10.88
CA PHE A 100 -4.28 -14.95 9.77
C PHE A 100 -2.91 -15.42 9.27
N ASN A 101 -2.78 -16.72 9.03
CA ASN A 101 -1.55 -17.29 8.49
C ASN A 101 -1.70 -17.52 6.97
N PRO A 102 -1.15 -16.65 6.11
CA PRO A 102 -1.34 -16.77 4.67
C PRO A 102 -0.58 -17.94 4.07
N SER A 103 -1.21 -18.59 3.09
CA SER A 103 -0.49 -19.46 2.15
C SER A 103 0.40 -18.63 1.19
N LYS A 104 1.29 -19.31 0.45
CA LYS A 104 2.19 -18.65 -0.53
C LYS A 104 1.49 -17.86 -1.63
N LYS A 105 0.21 -18.13 -1.90
CA LYS A 105 -0.60 -17.42 -2.91
C LYS A 105 -1.52 -16.35 -2.31
N GLN A 106 -1.40 -16.11 -1.01
CA GLN A 106 -2.21 -15.15 -0.28
C GLN A 106 -1.35 -13.98 0.18
N VAL A 107 -1.87 -12.77 -0.04
CA VAL A 107 -1.31 -11.53 0.48
C VAL A 107 -2.29 -11.01 1.51
N VAL A 108 -1.84 -10.82 2.75
CA VAL A 108 -2.66 -10.24 3.82
C VAL A 108 -2.54 -8.73 3.75
N TRP A 109 -3.68 -8.06 3.68
CA TRP A 109 -3.79 -6.62 3.75
C TRP A 109 -3.59 -6.16 5.21
N PRO A 110 -2.74 -5.15 5.48
CA PRO A 110 -2.62 -4.58 6.83
C PRO A 110 -3.97 -4.16 7.40
N HIS A 111 -4.16 -4.37 8.71
CA HIS A 111 -5.44 -4.18 9.39
C HIS A 111 -5.90 -2.72 9.38
N GLU A 112 -4.95 -1.80 9.40
CA GLU A 112 -5.14 -0.36 9.40
C GLU A 112 -5.71 0.14 8.05
N TRP A 113 -5.55 -0.63 6.98
CA TRP A 113 -5.90 -0.21 5.63
C TRP A 113 -7.33 -0.56 5.23
N PHE A 114 -8.08 -1.24 6.10
CA PHE A 114 -9.45 -1.61 5.81
C PHE A 114 -10.31 -1.56 7.06
N VAL A 115 -11.62 -1.46 6.85
CA VAL A 115 -12.62 -1.54 7.91
C VAL A 115 -13.76 -2.43 7.46
N PHE A 116 -14.33 -3.19 8.40
CA PHE A 116 -15.58 -3.89 8.20
C PHE A 116 -16.69 -3.13 8.95
N LYS A 117 -17.60 -2.50 8.20
CA LYS A 117 -18.75 -1.76 8.75
C LYS A 117 -20.01 -2.12 7.96
N ASP A 118 -21.15 -2.23 8.64
CA ASP A 118 -22.45 -2.48 8.01
C ASP A 118 -22.47 -3.68 7.04
N GLY A 119 -21.80 -4.78 7.41
CA GLY A 119 -21.74 -5.99 6.59
C GLY A 119 -20.84 -5.90 5.35
N THR A 120 -20.15 -4.77 5.16
CA THR A 120 -19.34 -4.49 3.97
C THR A 120 -17.88 -4.25 4.36
N ASN A 121 -16.96 -4.80 3.57
CA ASN A 121 -15.53 -4.51 3.69
C ASN A 121 -15.20 -3.29 2.85
N TYR A 122 -14.58 -2.31 3.49
CA TYR A 122 -14.10 -1.08 2.86
C TYR A 122 -12.59 -1.00 3.00
N VAL A 123 -11.93 -0.46 1.99
CA VAL A 123 -10.47 -0.24 2.01
C VAL A 123 -10.19 1.24 1.87
N ASN A 124 -9.16 1.70 2.57
CA ASN A 124 -8.68 3.06 2.43
C ASN A 124 -7.96 3.20 1.09
N VAL A 125 -8.57 3.92 0.15
CA VAL A 125 -8.03 4.08 -1.20
C VAL A 125 -6.78 4.96 -1.23
N MET A 126 -6.51 5.76 -0.19
CA MET A 126 -5.30 6.58 -0.10
C MET A 126 -4.03 5.74 0.09
N TYR A 127 -4.10 4.60 0.78
CA TYR A 127 -2.94 3.70 0.88
C TYR A 127 -2.64 3.02 -0.45
N LEU A 128 -3.67 2.62 -1.20
CA LEU A 128 -3.48 2.16 -2.57
C LEU A 128 -2.89 3.25 -3.47
N ASN A 129 -3.36 4.48 -3.31
CA ASN A 129 -2.85 5.62 -4.05
C ASN A 129 -1.37 5.87 -3.75
N GLN A 130 -0.93 5.75 -2.49
CA GLN A 130 0.49 5.84 -2.15
C GLN A 130 1.32 4.70 -2.76
N ILE A 131 0.74 3.52 -3.01
CA ILE A 131 1.47 2.39 -3.61
C ILE A 131 1.54 2.52 -5.14
N PHE A 132 0.43 2.89 -5.75
CA PHE A 132 0.23 2.91 -7.19
C PHE A 132 0.17 4.33 -7.77
N ASP A 133 0.75 5.31 -7.07
CA ASP A 133 0.74 6.71 -7.50
C ASP A 133 1.31 6.82 -8.92
N ARG A 134 0.49 7.33 -9.84
CA ARG A 134 0.86 7.57 -11.24
C ARG A 134 2.15 8.36 -11.39
N TYR A 135 2.41 9.29 -10.47
CA TYR A 135 3.58 10.16 -10.46
C TYR A 135 4.60 9.78 -9.38
N GLY A 136 4.33 8.71 -8.64
CA GLY A 136 5.23 8.17 -7.62
C GLY A 136 6.54 7.69 -8.24
N LYS A 137 7.65 8.24 -7.76
CA LYS A 137 9.00 7.76 -8.11
C LYS A 137 9.60 7.13 -6.87
N TYR A 138 9.36 5.83 -6.72
CA TYR A 138 9.81 5.07 -5.56
C TYR A 138 11.10 4.32 -5.87
N GLU A 139 12.01 4.30 -4.89
CA GLU A 139 13.23 3.49 -4.96
C GLU A 139 12.88 2.00 -4.99
N ALA A 140 13.75 1.18 -5.60
CA ALA A 140 13.48 -0.24 -5.85
C ALA A 140 13.22 -1.06 -4.56
N ASP A 141 13.79 -0.63 -3.43
CA ASP A 141 13.69 -1.27 -2.12
C ASP A 141 12.73 -0.55 -1.16
N SER A 142 12.01 0.46 -1.64
CA SER A 142 10.96 1.15 -0.88
C SER A 142 9.81 0.22 -0.46
N GLU A 143 9.07 0.62 0.56
CA GLU A 143 7.87 -0.11 0.97
C GLU A 143 6.79 -0.09 -0.11
N GLU A 144 6.63 1.04 -0.79
CA GLU A 144 5.71 1.22 -1.91
C GLU A 144 6.00 0.21 -3.02
N GLN A 145 7.26 0.06 -3.44
CA GLN A 145 7.61 -0.88 -4.50
C GLN A 145 7.42 -2.33 -4.07
N LYS A 146 7.74 -2.67 -2.82
CA LYS A 146 7.49 -4.01 -2.26
C LYS A 146 5.99 -4.33 -2.22
N TRP A 147 5.16 -3.35 -1.84
CA TRP A 147 3.71 -3.51 -1.84
C TRP A 147 3.12 -3.57 -3.25
N ALA A 148 3.59 -2.74 -4.18
CA ALA A 148 3.19 -2.77 -5.59
C ALA A 148 3.46 -4.14 -6.21
N GLN A 149 4.62 -4.74 -5.94
CA GLN A 149 4.95 -6.10 -6.39
C GLN A 149 4.01 -7.16 -5.78
N LYS A 150 3.74 -7.08 -4.48
CA LYS A 150 2.83 -8.01 -3.79
C LYS A 150 1.40 -7.90 -4.30
N LEU A 151 0.92 -6.70 -4.55
CA LEU A 151 -0.46 -6.38 -4.93
C LEU A 151 -0.67 -6.31 -6.45
N GLY A 152 0.39 -6.38 -7.26
CA GLY A 152 0.30 -6.25 -8.72
C GLY A 152 -0.62 -7.25 -9.39
N PHE A 153 -0.89 -8.41 -8.75
CA PHE A 153 -1.88 -9.37 -9.25
C PHE A 153 -3.32 -8.86 -9.22
N LEU A 154 -3.62 -7.78 -8.47
CA LEU A 154 -4.91 -7.09 -8.50
C LEU A 154 -5.10 -6.28 -9.78
N GLY A 155 -4.03 -6.11 -10.56
CA GLY A 155 -3.96 -5.43 -11.85
C GLY A 155 -4.39 -3.96 -11.82
N ILE A 156 -4.11 -3.28 -10.71
CA ILE A 156 -4.09 -1.82 -10.71
C ILE A 156 -2.87 -1.38 -11.52
N THR A 157 -3.08 -0.59 -12.57
CA THR A 157 -1.97 -0.02 -13.36
C THR A 157 -1.41 1.21 -12.69
N TYR A 158 -2.30 2.14 -12.29
CA TYR A 158 -1.95 3.31 -11.51
C TYR A 158 -3.20 3.90 -10.85
N ILE A 159 -2.95 4.77 -9.88
CA ILE A 159 -3.95 5.62 -9.25
C ILE A 159 -3.48 7.06 -9.42
N ASP A 160 -4.39 7.91 -9.87
CA ASP A 160 -4.19 9.35 -9.96
C ASP A 160 -5.15 10.02 -9.00
N SER A 161 -4.70 11.05 -8.29
CA SER A 161 -5.56 11.75 -7.36
C SER A 161 -5.31 13.24 -7.37
N ILE A 162 -6.39 14.00 -7.38
CA ILE A 162 -6.36 15.44 -7.36
C ILE A 162 -7.39 15.96 -6.38
N TYR A 163 -6.98 16.94 -5.58
CA TYR A 163 -7.90 17.65 -4.71
C TYR A 163 -8.60 18.77 -5.49
N GLY A 164 -9.92 18.66 -5.60
CA GLY A 164 -10.77 19.70 -6.16
C GLY A 164 -10.90 20.85 -5.18
N GLY A 165 -9.98 21.83 -5.23
CA GLY A 165 -10.00 22.96 -4.31
C GLY A 165 -11.32 23.75 -4.28
N LYS A 166 -12.13 23.69 -5.36
CA LYS A 166 -13.42 24.39 -5.47
C LYS A 166 -14.62 23.61 -4.91
N ASP A 167 -14.66 22.29 -5.08
CA ASP A 167 -15.75 21.44 -4.58
C ASP A 167 -15.43 20.79 -3.23
N GLY A 168 -14.16 20.86 -2.80
CA GLY A 168 -13.67 20.28 -1.56
C GLY A 168 -13.60 18.76 -1.60
N ILE A 169 -13.55 18.16 -2.80
CA ILE A 169 -13.57 16.71 -3.00
C ILE A 169 -12.18 16.21 -3.38
N GLN A 170 -11.77 15.10 -2.78
CA GLN A 170 -10.61 14.33 -3.25
C GLN A 170 -11.07 13.43 -4.40
N HIS A 171 -10.70 13.76 -5.63
CA HIS A 171 -10.95 12.88 -6.77
C HIS A 171 -9.84 11.84 -6.87
N VAL A 172 -10.23 10.58 -7.05
CA VAL A 172 -9.33 9.43 -7.15
C VAL A 172 -9.71 8.63 -8.38
N PHE A 173 -8.78 8.50 -9.31
CA PHE A 173 -8.94 7.76 -10.55
C PHE A 173 -8.16 6.46 -10.42
N VAL A 174 -8.85 5.33 -10.34
CA VAL A 174 -8.23 4.00 -10.26
C VAL A 174 -8.28 3.36 -11.63
N MET A 175 -7.11 3.04 -12.17
CA MET A 175 -6.97 2.40 -13.48
C MET A 175 -6.60 0.93 -13.31
N PHE A 176 -7.35 0.05 -13.97
CA PHE A 176 -7.03 -1.36 -14.05
C PHE A 176 -6.45 -1.74 -15.42
N ASP A 177 -5.61 -2.77 -15.44
CA ASP A 177 -5.11 -3.42 -16.64
C ASP A 177 -6.23 -4.13 -17.41
N GLU A 178 -6.01 -4.34 -18.70
CA GLU A 178 -6.88 -5.17 -19.52
C GLU A 178 -6.76 -6.62 -19.04
N GLN A 179 -7.89 -7.26 -18.70
CA GLN A 179 -7.87 -8.71 -18.47
C GLN A 179 -7.52 -9.40 -19.79
N ALA A 180 -6.46 -10.21 -19.79
CA ALA A 180 -6.17 -11.18 -20.86
C ALA A 180 -7.09 -12.40 -20.76
#